data_AF-A0A7S2J2U2-F1
#
_entry.id   AF-A0A7S2J2U2-F1
#
_cell.length_a   1.000
_cell.length_b   1.000
_cell.length_c   1.000
_cell.angle_alpha   90.00
_cell.angle_beta   90.00
_cell.angle_gamma   90.00
#
_symmetry.space_group_name_H-M   'P 1'
#
loop_
_entity.id
_entity.type
_entity.pdbx_description
1 polymer ?
#
loop_
_entity_poly.entity_id
_entity_poly.type
_entity_poly.pdbx_seq_one_letter_code
_entity_poly.pdbx_strand_id
1 'polypeptide(L)'
;GTKGGSASAQLPAPVSPAWYNAEKKAWFGESDLKGVSKSQRAALNSCTMIVQYSPTDRARCRRCGTNIQKGSLRLGYPYRYRSVDEPYNVYLHAECYVPEVFGIKEKELRSKIFGFEALNNSERAWLWKAMRSDGRAQ
;
A
#
# COMPACT_ATOMS: atom_id res chain seq x y z
N GLY A 1 -28.78 -4.58 -17.58
CA GLY A 1 -28.23 -3.24 -17.82
C GLY A 1 -27.41 -2.82 -16.62
N THR A 2 -26.09 -2.75 -16.78
CA THR A 2 -25.14 -2.01 -15.93
C THR A 2 -23.88 -1.80 -16.77
N LYS A 3 -23.85 -0.72 -17.54
CA LYS A 3 -22.60 -0.15 -18.05
C LYS A 3 -21.97 0.64 -16.89
N GLY A 4 -20.66 0.56 -16.68
CA GLY A 4 -20.01 1.60 -15.87
C GLY A 4 -18.60 1.31 -15.39
N GLY A 5 -17.62 1.69 -16.21
CA GLY A 5 -16.31 2.14 -15.74
C GLY A 5 -15.14 1.23 -16.09
N SER A 6 -14.41 1.55 -17.16
CA SER A 6 -13.06 1.03 -17.37
C SER A 6 -12.20 1.36 -16.15
N ALA A 7 -11.78 0.35 -15.39
CA ALA A 7 -10.92 0.44 -14.21
C ALA A 7 -9.47 0.86 -14.53
N SER A 8 -9.30 1.70 -15.54
CA SER A 8 -8.03 2.21 -16.06
C SER A 8 -7.69 3.58 -15.48
N ALA A 9 -8.33 3.99 -14.37
CA ALA A 9 -7.94 5.19 -13.66
C ALA A 9 -6.50 4.98 -13.16
N GLN A 10 -5.55 5.71 -13.75
CA GLN A 10 -4.15 5.75 -13.32
C GLN A 10 -4.14 5.90 -11.79
N LEU A 11 -3.59 4.90 -11.10
CA LEU A 11 -3.42 4.98 -9.66
C LEU A 11 -2.67 6.28 -9.34
N PRO A 12 -3.11 7.04 -8.32
CA PRO A 12 -2.38 8.24 -7.95
C PRO A 12 -0.95 7.87 -7.58
N ALA A 13 0.00 8.69 -8.04
CA ALA A 13 1.42 8.47 -7.79
C ALA A 13 1.69 8.41 -6.28
N PRO A 14 2.42 7.39 -5.80
CA PRO A 14 2.75 7.28 -4.38
C PRO A 14 3.70 8.40 -3.96
N VAL A 15 3.63 8.79 -2.69
CA VAL A 15 4.72 9.55 -2.07
C VAL A 15 5.96 8.67 -2.07
N SER A 16 7.07 9.17 -2.60
CA SER A 16 8.34 8.46 -2.66
C SER A 16 9.50 9.45 -2.70
N PRO A 17 10.58 9.27 -1.90
CA PRO A 17 10.71 8.25 -0.85
C PRO A 17 9.69 8.46 0.28
N ALA A 18 9.37 7.38 0.98
CA ALA A 18 8.41 7.38 2.06
C ALA A 18 8.87 6.58 3.26
N TRP A 19 8.32 6.95 4.41
CA TRP A 19 8.55 6.31 5.69
C TRP A 19 7.24 6.10 6.44
N TYR A 20 7.12 4.95 7.11
CA TYR A 20 5.94 4.58 7.87
C TYR A 20 6.24 4.51 9.36
N ASN A 21 5.42 5.19 10.17
CA ASN A 21 5.39 5.02 11.62
C ASN A 21 4.29 4.01 11.97
N ALA A 22 4.67 2.83 12.47
CA ALA A 22 3.73 1.75 12.75
C ALA A 22 2.82 2.03 13.97
N GLU A 23 3.34 2.70 14.99
CA GLU A 23 2.61 3.06 16.20
C GLU A 23 1.50 4.09 15.89
N LYS A 24 1.87 5.15 15.17
CA LYS A 24 0.95 6.23 14.77
C LYS A 24 0.11 5.89 13.54
N LYS A 25 0.46 4.82 12.81
CA LYS A 25 -0.11 4.44 11.51
C LYS A 25 -0.08 5.57 10.49
N ALA A 26 1.00 6.35 10.50
CA ALA A 26 1.16 7.58 9.73
C ALA A 26 2.32 7.47 8.73
N TRP A 27 2.16 8.14 7.59
CA TRP A 27 3.16 8.22 6.54
C TRP A 27 3.89 9.55 6.56
N PHE A 28 5.15 9.52 6.14
CA PHE A 28 5.99 10.70 5.98
C PHE A 28 6.67 10.61 4.63
N GLY A 29 6.63 11.69 3.86
CA GLY A 29 7.52 11.94 2.75
C GLY A 29 8.74 12.74 3.21
N GLU A 30 9.67 12.95 2.29
CA GLU A 30 10.96 13.58 2.59
C GLU A 30 10.82 14.99 3.19
N SER A 31 9.88 15.78 2.67
CA SER A 31 9.58 17.13 3.16
C SER A 31 9.17 17.15 4.63
N ASP A 32 8.41 16.14 5.05
CA ASP A 32 7.80 16.07 6.38
C ASP A 32 8.84 15.82 7.45
N LEU A 33 9.95 15.19 7.06
CA LEU A 33 11.02 14.85 7.98
C LEU A 33 11.69 16.09 8.59
N LYS A 34 11.62 17.27 7.95
CA LYS A 34 12.21 18.52 8.46
C LYS A 34 11.77 18.86 9.89
N GLY A 35 10.53 18.52 10.26
CA GLY A 35 9.96 18.74 11.60
C GLY A 35 10.07 17.54 12.55
N VAL A 36 10.62 16.41 12.10
CA VAL A 36 10.65 15.15 12.86
C VAL A 36 11.96 15.03 13.64
N SER A 37 11.85 14.84 14.96
CA SER A 37 13.00 14.69 15.84
C SER A 37 13.82 13.43 15.55
N LYS A 38 15.07 13.37 16.04
CA LYS A 38 15.93 12.20 15.86
C LYS A 38 15.30 10.90 16.41
N SER A 39 14.70 10.97 17.60
CA SER A 39 14.02 9.83 18.21
C SER A 39 12.80 9.39 17.38
N GLN A 40 12.00 10.34 16.90
CA GLN A 40 10.86 10.02 16.04
C GLN A 40 11.30 9.41 14.71
N ARG A 41 12.39 9.90 14.10
CA ARG A 41 12.97 9.34 12.88
C ARG A 41 13.47 7.91 13.07
N ALA A 42 14.01 7.56 14.25
CA ALA A 42 14.44 6.20 14.54
C ALA A 42 13.29 5.18 14.60
N ALA A 43 12.05 5.65 14.86
CA ALA A 43 10.84 4.82 14.83
C ALA A 43 10.22 4.69 13.43
N LEU A 44 10.78 5.34 12.42
CA LEU A 44 10.27 5.32 11.06
C LEU A 44 10.86 4.15 10.26
N ASN A 45 9.99 3.47 9.52
CA ASN A 45 10.37 2.38 8.61
C ASN A 45 10.43 2.93 7.19
N SER A 46 11.61 2.93 6.57
CA SER A 46 11.73 3.25 5.15
C SER A 46 11.06 2.15 4.34
N CYS A 47 9.95 2.45 3.68
CA CYS A 47 9.20 1.50 2.86
C CYS A 47 8.33 2.23 1.84
N THR A 48 7.95 1.53 0.77
CA THR A 48 7.05 2.07 -0.26
C THR A 48 5.59 1.75 0.04
N MET A 49 5.35 0.62 0.72
CA MET A 49 4.01 0.11 1.00
C MET A 49 3.95 -0.59 2.35
N ILE A 50 2.74 -0.84 2.83
CA ILE A 50 2.43 -1.74 3.93
C ILE A 50 1.62 -2.93 3.40
N VAL A 51 1.79 -4.09 4.03
CA VAL A 51 0.87 -5.22 3.90
C VAL A 51 0.27 -5.54 5.26
N GLN A 52 -1.04 -5.77 5.30
CA GLN A 52 -1.76 -6.15 6.51
C GLN A 52 -3.06 -6.87 6.14
N TYR A 53 -3.63 -7.60 7.09
CA TYR A 53 -5.02 -8.04 6.97
C TYR A 53 -5.95 -6.83 7.11
N SER A 54 -7.02 -6.80 6.33
CA SER A 54 -8.03 -5.76 6.44
C SER A 54 -8.81 -5.92 7.75
N PRO A 55 -8.80 -4.94 8.67
CA PRO A 55 -9.51 -5.06 9.95
C PRO A 55 -11.04 -4.96 9.78
N THR A 56 -11.48 -4.34 8.69
CA THR A 56 -12.90 -4.11 8.33
C THR A 56 -13.08 -4.22 6.83
N ASP A 57 -14.31 -4.24 6.34
CA ASP A 57 -14.70 -4.28 4.93
C ASP A 57 -15.02 -2.89 4.32
N ARG A 58 -14.76 -1.80 5.08
CA ARG A 58 -15.10 -0.42 4.66
C ARG A 58 -14.17 0.18 3.62
N ALA A 59 -12.97 -0.36 3.45
CA ALA A 59 -11.99 0.18 2.51
C ALA A 59 -12.32 -0.26 1.07
N ARG A 60 -12.32 0.67 0.13
CA ARG A 60 -12.40 0.36 -1.30
C ARG A 60 -11.02 0.30 -1.92
N CYS A 61 -10.80 -0.70 -2.77
CA CYS A 61 -9.60 -0.79 -3.58
C CYS A 61 -9.55 0.36 -4.58
N ARG A 62 -8.44 1.09 -4.63
CA ARG A 62 -8.33 2.26 -5.50
C ARG A 62 -8.27 1.92 -6.99
N ARG A 63 -7.86 0.70 -7.34
CA ARG A 63 -7.77 0.25 -8.74
C ARG A 63 -9.13 -0.19 -9.29
N CYS A 64 -9.77 -1.19 -8.68
CA CYS A 64 -11.01 -1.77 -9.18
C CYS A 64 -12.28 -1.11 -8.61
N GLY A 65 -12.17 -0.30 -7.55
CA GLY A 65 -13.29 0.40 -6.93
C GLY A 65 -14.16 -0.45 -6.01
N THR A 66 -13.93 -1.77 -5.89
CA THR A 66 -14.71 -2.67 -5.04
C THR A 66 -14.20 -2.70 -3.60
N ASN A 67 -15.03 -3.16 -2.66
CA ASN A 67 -14.66 -3.28 -1.25
C ASN A 67 -13.57 -4.35 -1.04
N ILE A 68 -12.68 -4.10 -0.08
CA ILE A 68 -11.66 -5.05 0.38
C ILE A 68 -12.23 -5.78 1.58
N GLN A 69 -12.40 -7.10 1.46
CA GLN A 69 -13.00 -7.92 2.51
C GLN A 69 -12.23 -7.88 3.83
N LYS A 70 -12.95 -7.91 4.95
CA LYS A 70 -12.34 -8.08 6.28
C LYS A 70 -11.57 -9.40 6.32
N GLY A 71 -10.36 -9.38 6.88
CA GLY A 71 -9.51 -10.56 7.01
C GLY A 71 -8.71 -10.91 5.77
N SER A 72 -8.93 -10.26 4.61
CA SER A 72 -8.06 -10.47 3.44
C SER A 72 -6.77 -9.64 3.55
N LEU A 73 -5.69 -10.13 2.96
CA LEU A 73 -4.47 -9.34 2.80
C LEU A 73 -4.71 -8.20 1.82
N ARG A 74 -4.28 -7.00 2.23
CA ARG A 74 -4.35 -5.79 1.40
C ARG A 74 -3.03 -5.05 1.43
N LEU A 75 -2.78 -4.32 0.35
CA LEU A 75 -1.65 -3.41 0.25
C LEU A 75 -2.13 -1.98 0.57
N GLY A 76 -1.30 -1.22 1.26
CA GLY A 76 -1.48 0.22 1.49
C GLY A 76 -0.26 0.98 1.02
N TYR A 77 -0.45 2.12 0.36
CA TYR A 77 0.65 3.00 -0.03
C TYR A 77 0.31 4.46 0.29
N PRO A 78 1.33 5.30 0.54
CA PRO A 78 1.11 6.70 0.86
C PRO A 78 0.74 7.48 -0.38
N TYR A 79 -0.33 8.27 -0.28
CA TYR A 79 -0.67 9.28 -1.27
C TYR A 79 -0.95 10.60 -0.57
N ARG A 80 -0.51 11.69 -1.21
CA ARG A 80 -0.78 13.06 -0.76
C ARG A 80 -1.54 13.80 -1.84
N TYR A 81 -2.80 14.13 -1.55
CA TYR A 81 -3.56 15.07 -2.36
C TYR A 81 -3.05 16.50 -2.08
N ARG A 82 -3.09 17.39 -3.10
CA ARG A 82 -2.40 18.70 -3.06
C ARG A 82 -2.76 19.58 -1.86
N SER A 83 -3.99 19.48 -1.35
CA SER A 83 -4.50 20.30 -0.25
C SER A 83 -4.43 19.62 1.12
N VAL A 84 -3.76 18.46 1.23
CA VAL A 84 -3.66 17.70 2.47
C VAL A 84 -2.20 17.64 2.90
N ASP A 85 -1.93 18.13 4.10
CA ASP A 85 -0.57 18.15 4.64
C ASP A 85 -0.04 16.74 4.91
N GLU A 86 -0.86 15.85 5.47
CA GLU A 86 -0.45 14.50 5.83
C GLU A 86 -0.76 13.47 4.73
N PRO A 87 0.19 12.59 4.34
CA PRO A 87 -0.11 11.51 3.41
C PRO A 87 -1.00 10.48 4.09
N TYR A 88 -1.94 9.93 3.34
CA TYR A 88 -2.85 8.89 3.83
C TYR A 88 -2.71 7.59 3.04
N ASN A 89 -3.23 6.52 3.62
CA ASN A 89 -3.24 5.21 2.99
C ASN A 89 -4.24 5.16 1.85
N VAL A 90 -3.75 4.82 0.66
CA VAL A 90 -4.56 4.29 -0.43
C VAL A 90 -4.44 2.77 -0.42
N TYR A 91 -5.57 2.07 -0.34
CA TYR A 91 -5.60 0.62 -0.26
C TYR A 91 -5.86 -0.03 -1.61
N LEU A 92 -5.25 -1.20 -1.81
CA LEU A 92 -5.42 -2.09 -2.95
C LEU A 92 -5.65 -3.52 -2.44
N HIS A 93 -6.44 -4.31 -3.18
CA HIS A 93 -6.27 -5.77 -3.12
C HIS A 93 -4.84 -6.13 -3.53
N ALA A 94 -4.32 -7.26 -3.06
CA ALA A 94 -3.00 -7.74 -3.48
C ALA A 94 -2.95 -7.96 -5.01
N GLU A 95 -4.02 -8.51 -5.58
CA GLU A 95 -4.22 -8.73 -7.01
C GLU A 95 -4.32 -7.44 -7.82
N CYS A 96 -4.67 -6.34 -7.15
CA CYS A 96 -4.80 -5.03 -7.77
C CYS A 96 -3.48 -4.25 -7.80
N TYR A 97 -2.36 -4.83 -7.38
CA TYR A 97 -1.04 -4.22 -7.52
C TYR A 97 -0.71 -3.90 -8.99
N VAL A 98 0.02 -2.80 -9.22
CA VAL A 98 0.40 -2.34 -10.57
C VAL A 98 1.92 -2.18 -10.62
N PRO A 99 2.66 -3.13 -11.23
CA PRO A 99 4.12 -3.09 -11.29
C PRO A 99 4.68 -1.80 -11.89
N GLU A 100 3.99 -1.21 -12.86
CA GLU A 100 4.39 0.04 -13.52
C GLU A 100 4.35 1.25 -12.58
N VAL A 101 3.54 1.20 -11.53
CA VAL A 101 3.39 2.30 -10.55
C VAL A 101 4.38 2.15 -9.40
N PHE A 102 4.58 0.92 -8.91
CA PHE A 102 5.33 0.68 -7.67
C PHE A 102 6.71 0.06 -7.88
N GLY A 103 6.92 -0.70 -8.96
CA GLY A 103 8.23 -1.22 -9.37
C GLY A 103 8.90 -2.22 -8.42
N ILE A 104 8.23 -2.70 -7.36
CA ILE A 104 8.80 -3.61 -6.36
C ILE A 104 9.07 -4.98 -6.99
N LYS A 105 10.32 -5.43 -6.90
CA LYS A 105 10.76 -6.77 -7.32
C LYS A 105 10.64 -7.76 -6.16
N GLU A 106 10.56 -9.06 -6.46
CA GLU A 106 10.44 -10.12 -5.43
C GLU A 106 11.48 -10.00 -4.31
N LYS A 107 12.75 -9.80 -4.69
CA LYS A 107 13.87 -9.66 -3.74
C LYS A 107 13.78 -8.42 -2.85
N GLU A 108 12.94 -7.46 -3.20
CA GLU A 108 12.75 -6.20 -2.48
C GLU A 108 11.52 -6.22 -1.57
N LEU A 109 10.66 -7.25 -1.64
CA LEU A 109 9.43 -7.33 -0.84
C LEU A 109 9.71 -7.14 0.66
N ARG A 110 10.76 -7.81 1.15
CA ARG A 110 11.16 -7.75 2.57
C ARG A 110 11.54 -6.34 3.04
N SER A 111 12.19 -5.54 2.19
CA SER A 111 12.67 -4.20 2.56
C SER A 111 11.73 -3.07 2.15
N LYS A 112 10.91 -3.26 1.10
CA LYS A 112 10.02 -2.22 0.56
C LYS A 112 8.58 -2.33 1.05
N ILE A 113 8.17 -3.47 1.60
CA ILE A 113 6.81 -3.68 2.12
C ILE A 113 6.88 -3.93 3.63
N PHE A 114 6.49 -2.91 4.39
CA PHE A 114 6.36 -3.05 5.84
C PHE A 114 5.27 -4.07 6.18
N GLY A 115 5.52 -4.94 7.17
CA GLY A 115 4.61 -6.02 7.56
C GLY A 115 4.85 -7.34 6.81
N PHE A 116 5.65 -7.36 5.74
CA PHE A 116 5.94 -8.59 4.99
C PHE A 116 6.62 -9.67 5.84
N GLU A 117 7.50 -9.27 6.77
CA GLU A 117 8.19 -10.21 7.66
C GLU A 117 7.23 -10.93 8.63
N ALA A 118 6.08 -10.35 8.94
CA ALA A 118 5.10 -10.97 9.84
C ALA A 118 4.30 -12.11 9.17
N LEU A 119 4.30 -12.18 7.84
CA LEU A 119 3.60 -13.23 7.08
C LEU A 119 4.35 -14.55 7.17
N ASN A 120 3.62 -15.67 7.16
CA ASN A 120 4.23 -17.00 7.03
C ASN A 120 4.67 -17.27 5.57
N ASN A 121 5.39 -18.37 5.34
CA ASN A 121 5.94 -18.68 4.02
C ASN A 121 4.87 -18.85 2.93
N SER A 122 3.74 -19.48 3.26
CA SER A 122 2.62 -19.66 2.32
C SER A 122 1.99 -18.33 1.94
N GLU A 123 1.83 -17.42 2.90
CA GLU A 123 1.29 -16.08 2.69
C GLU A 123 2.24 -15.19 1.88
N ARG A 124 3.54 -15.28 2.13
CA ARG A 124 4.55 -14.56 1.33
C ARG A 124 4.53 -15.00 -0.13
N ALA A 125 4.48 -16.32 -0.37
CA ALA A 125 4.39 -16.89 -1.71
C ALA A 125 3.08 -16.51 -2.40
N TRP A 126 1.95 -16.57 -1.67
CA TRP A 126 0.65 -16.15 -2.18
C TRP A 126 0.65 -14.65 -2.54
N LEU A 127 1.16 -13.78 -1.66
CA LEU A 127 1.17 -12.34 -1.87
C LEU A 127 1.95 -11.98 -3.14
N TRP A 128 3.13 -12.58 -3.31
CA TRP A 128 3.93 -12.35 -4.51
C TRP A 128 3.21 -12.81 -5.78
N LYS A 129 2.58 -13.99 -5.74
CA LYS A 129 1.77 -14.49 -6.86
C LYS A 129 0.59 -13.56 -7.16
N ALA A 130 -0.13 -13.10 -6.13
CA ALA A 130 -1.26 -12.20 -6.25
C ALA A 130 -0.86 -10.86 -6.89
N MET A 131 0.23 -10.24 -6.42
CA MET A 131 0.76 -8.97 -6.95
C MET A 131 1.10 -9.01 -8.45
N ARG A 132 1.30 -10.20 -9.01
CA ARG A 132 1.63 -10.42 -10.42
C ARG A 132 0.44 -10.89 -11.26
N SER A 133 -0.73 -11.05 -10.65
CA SER A 133 -1.95 -11.33 -11.41
C SER A 133 -2.39 -10.07 -12.15
N ASP A 134 -3.02 -10.22 -13.32
CA ASP A 134 -3.53 -9.10 -14.11
C ASP A 134 -4.72 -8.37 -13.45
N GLY A 135 -5.00 -8.59 -12.16
CA GLY A 135 -6.11 -7.96 -11.44
C GLY A 135 -7.50 -8.43 -11.87
N ARG A 136 -7.62 -9.66 -12.39
CA ARG A 136 -8.90 -10.28 -12.79
C ARG A 136 -9.59 -11.10 -11.70
N ALA A 137 -9.24 -10.91 -10.44
CA ALA A 137 -9.91 -11.61 -9.34
C ALA A 137 -11.11 -10.80 -8.83
N GLN A 138 -12.29 -11.22 -9.34
CA GLN A 138 -13.66 -11.05 -8.84
C GLN A 138 -14.32 -9.66 -8.96
#